data_AF-A0AAU6KZ63-F1
#
_entry.id   AF-A0AAU6KZ63-F1
#
_cell.length_a   1.000
_cell.length_b   1.000
_cell.length_c   1.000
_cell.angle_alpha   90.00
_cell.angle_beta   90.00
_cell.angle_gamma   90.00
#
_symmetry.space_group_name_H-M   'P 1'
#
loop_
_entity.id
_entity.type
_entity.pdbx_description
1 polymer ?
#
loop_
_entity_poly.entity_id
_entity_poly.type
_entity_poly.pdbx_seq_one_letter_code
_entity_poly.pdbx_strand_id
1 'polypeptide(L)'
;MGRAGDITPPELPPGARRDFNRALHHLYRRAGRPSMRTIAAARGFSHGAVQNAFGLPKVPSYEVMEAVTGYLTEQVRDWGRDANHKDPIGKELLRLEKLWHQAQYEADRVAAQGAPPDMSEYTRDLLYGLSPACSIPTCGKTRELDRPYDIVALEDPDEEKFSQFPAMRPTGLSPQAPNPWLLLRLCRSCRRRRDAGEFTGQELREARYRLDRLPGAARHYAAYLDHILLGAEPALDMNVAGSALAIIMNDPEMAASPYVLGHGLIKVDRANGSLDWGRHPCEDEHPQAEQPPGDAPPAPPRRERRG
;
A
#
# COMPACT_ATOMS: atom_id res chain seq x y z
N MET A 1 9.46 -21.41 36.91
CA MET A 1 8.12 -21.26 36.29
C MET A 1 8.00 -19.82 35.79
N GLY A 2 7.78 -19.61 34.49
CA GLY A 2 7.60 -18.26 33.93
C GLY A 2 6.36 -17.59 34.53
N ARG A 3 6.43 -16.28 34.81
CA ARG A 3 5.26 -15.54 35.31
C ARG A 3 4.10 -15.71 34.34
N ALA A 4 2.95 -16.11 34.85
CA ALA A 4 1.73 -16.23 34.05
C ALA A 4 1.38 -14.87 33.42
N GLY A 5 1.09 -14.86 32.12
CA GLY A 5 0.41 -13.74 31.46
C GLY A 5 1.29 -12.66 30.82
N ASP A 6 2.55 -12.92 30.48
CA ASP A 6 3.24 -12.01 29.54
C ASP A 6 3.02 -12.51 28.10
N ILE A 7 2.24 -11.75 27.34
CA ILE A 7 2.05 -11.97 25.90
C ILE A 7 2.72 -10.82 25.18
N THR A 8 3.69 -11.14 24.34
CA THR A 8 4.35 -10.17 23.49
C THR A 8 3.35 -9.69 22.42
N PRO A 9 3.11 -8.38 22.29
CA PRO A 9 2.29 -7.86 21.21
C PRO A 9 2.96 -8.17 19.86
N PRO A 10 2.21 -8.57 18.82
CA PRO A 10 2.76 -8.76 17.49
C PRO A 10 3.29 -7.43 16.94
N GLU A 11 4.38 -7.49 16.19
CA GLU A 11 4.87 -6.34 15.43
C GLU A 11 3.92 -6.11 14.24
N LEU A 12 3.33 -4.92 14.20
CA LEU A 12 2.38 -4.51 13.17
C LEU A 12 2.87 -3.21 12.53
N PRO A 13 2.70 -3.04 11.20
CA PRO A 13 2.96 -1.77 10.53
C PRO A 13 2.15 -0.62 11.16
N PRO A 14 2.59 0.64 11.02
CA PRO A 14 1.78 1.79 11.39
C PRO A 14 0.37 1.75 10.78
N GLY A 15 -0.66 1.85 11.62
CA GLY A 15 -2.05 1.76 11.18
C GLY A 15 -3.04 1.53 12.32
N ALA A 16 -4.33 1.46 11.97
CA ALA A 16 -5.43 1.23 12.91
C ALA A 16 -5.32 -0.15 13.58
N ARG A 17 -4.84 -1.17 12.88
CA ARG A 17 -4.58 -2.50 13.48
C ARG A 17 -3.56 -2.43 14.62
N ARG A 18 -2.47 -1.68 14.44
CA ARG A 18 -1.45 -1.47 15.47
C ARG A 18 -2.01 -0.70 16.66
N ASP A 19 -2.81 0.33 16.40
CA ASP A 19 -3.41 1.15 17.45
C ASP A 19 -4.42 0.37 18.28
N PHE A 20 -5.27 -0.44 17.63
CA PHE A 20 -6.17 -1.37 18.31
C PHE A 20 -5.41 -2.39 19.16
N ASN A 21 -4.40 -3.08 18.59
CA ASN A 21 -3.62 -4.09 19.32
C ASN A 21 -2.91 -3.46 20.54
N ARG A 22 -2.32 -2.27 20.38
CA ARG A 22 -1.69 -1.52 21.47
C ARG A 22 -2.68 -1.17 22.58
N ALA A 23 -3.88 -0.71 22.22
CA ALA A 23 -4.93 -0.37 23.18
C ALA A 23 -5.42 -1.62 23.94
N LEU A 24 -5.62 -2.74 23.24
CA LEU A 24 -6.02 -4.01 23.84
C LEU A 24 -4.96 -4.54 24.83
N HIS A 25 -3.68 -4.51 24.43
CA HIS A 25 -2.56 -4.89 25.31
C HIS A 25 -2.38 -3.93 26.50
N HIS A 26 -2.65 -2.65 26.30
CA HIS A 26 -2.66 -1.68 27.40
C HIS A 26 -3.76 -2.00 28.42
N LEU A 27 -4.98 -2.27 27.95
CA LEU A 27 -6.08 -2.68 28.81
C LEU A 27 -5.77 -3.99 29.55
N TYR A 28 -5.15 -4.97 28.86
CA TYR A 28 -4.71 -6.23 29.45
C TYR A 28 -3.72 -6.04 30.61
N ARG A 29 -2.75 -5.13 30.45
CA ARG A 29 -1.81 -4.78 31.52
C ARG A 29 -2.51 -4.10 32.69
N ARG A 30 -3.44 -3.18 32.44
CA ARG A 30 -4.23 -2.51 33.49
C ARG A 30 -5.12 -3.49 34.26
N ALA A 31 -5.63 -4.52 33.60
CA ALA A 31 -6.42 -5.59 34.21
C ALA A 31 -5.60 -6.56 35.09
N GLY A 32 -4.30 -6.33 35.27
CA GLY A 32 -3.44 -7.19 36.09
C GLY A 32 -2.96 -8.46 35.38
N ARG A 33 -2.99 -8.49 34.03
CA ARG A 33 -2.51 -9.59 33.19
C ARG A 33 -3.16 -10.95 33.52
N PRO A 34 -4.50 -11.07 33.48
CA PRO A 34 -5.17 -12.35 33.72
C PRO A 34 -4.69 -13.42 32.73
N SER A 35 -4.72 -14.69 33.12
CA SER A 35 -4.33 -15.75 32.18
C SER A 35 -5.35 -15.87 31.04
N MET A 36 -4.90 -16.20 29.83
CA MET A 36 -5.81 -16.41 28.69
C MET A 36 -6.86 -17.48 28.97
N ARG A 37 -6.51 -18.52 29.74
CA ARG A 37 -7.45 -19.56 30.20
C ARG A 37 -8.54 -18.98 31.10
N THR A 38 -8.18 -18.03 31.97
CA THR A 38 -9.13 -17.36 32.85
C THR A 38 -10.13 -16.52 32.05
N ILE A 39 -9.65 -15.73 31.09
CA ILE A 39 -10.51 -14.93 30.21
C ILE A 39 -11.44 -15.85 29.40
N ALA A 40 -10.88 -16.90 28.79
CA ALA A 40 -11.60 -17.88 27.99
C ALA A 40 -12.71 -18.57 28.80
N ALA A 41 -12.41 -19.05 30.00
CA ALA A 41 -13.39 -19.69 30.88
C ALA A 41 -14.49 -18.73 31.34
N ALA A 42 -14.15 -17.47 31.65
CA ALA A 42 -15.12 -16.47 32.11
C ALA A 42 -16.11 -16.03 31.01
N ARG A 43 -15.71 -16.14 29.74
CA ARG A 43 -16.50 -15.67 28.59
C ARG A 43 -17.00 -16.77 27.66
N GLY A 44 -16.72 -18.04 27.98
CA GLY A 44 -17.20 -19.18 27.17
C GLY A 44 -16.49 -19.36 25.82
N PHE A 45 -15.26 -18.84 25.67
CA PHE A 45 -14.46 -19.00 24.45
C PHE A 45 -13.38 -20.08 24.63
N SER A 46 -12.83 -20.56 23.51
CA SER A 46 -11.65 -21.41 23.56
C SER A 46 -10.41 -20.60 23.98
N HIS A 47 -9.48 -21.25 24.67
CA HIS A 47 -8.18 -20.65 24.98
C HIS A 47 -7.47 -20.12 23.74
N GLY A 48 -7.55 -20.87 22.62
CA GLY A 48 -6.95 -20.49 21.35
C GLY A 48 -7.54 -19.21 20.75
N ALA A 49 -8.85 -19.00 20.85
CA ALA A 49 -9.49 -17.77 20.35
C ALA A 49 -8.98 -16.53 21.10
N VAL A 50 -8.90 -16.61 22.43
CA VAL A 50 -8.37 -15.51 23.25
C VAL A 50 -6.87 -15.32 22.98
N GLN A 51 -6.07 -16.39 22.95
CA GLN A 51 -4.65 -16.32 22.65
C GLN A 51 -4.39 -15.66 21.28
N ASN A 52 -5.19 -16.02 20.26
CA ASN A 52 -5.08 -15.46 18.92
C ASN A 52 -5.42 -13.96 18.88
N ALA A 53 -6.40 -13.51 19.68
CA ALA A 53 -6.76 -12.10 19.77
C ALA A 53 -5.60 -11.20 20.24
N PHE A 54 -4.67 -11.73 21.05
CA PHE A 54 -3.50 -10.98 21.51
C PHE A 54 -2.24 -11.22 20.67
N GLY A 55 -2.05 -12.44 20.17
CA GLY A 55 -0.77 -12.90 19.63
C GLY A 55 -0.67 -12.92 18.10
N LEU A 56 -1.78 -12.91 17.36
CA LEU A 56 -1.73 -12.94 15.90
C LEU A 56 -1.85 -11.53 15.29
N PRO A 57 -1.22 -11.28 14.13
CA PRO A 57 -1.37 -10.03 13.39
C PRO A 57 -2.72 -9.93 12.65
N LYS A 58 -3.79 -10.49 13.24
CA LYS A 58 -5.14 -10.54 12.68
C LYS A 58 -6.11 -9.86 13.64
N VAL A 59 -7.06 -9.11 13.08
CA VAL A 59 -8.16 -8.52 13.86
C VAL A 59 -9.06 -9.66 14.38
N PRO A 60 -9.31 -9.78 15.69
CA PRO A 60 -10.22 -10.78 16.23
C PRO A 60 -11.65 -10.52 15.75
N SER A 61 -12.51 -11.55 15.76
CA SER A 61 -13.94 -11.34 15.49
C SER A 61 -14.55 -10.39 16.52
N TYR A 62 -15.65 -9.72 16.14
CA TYR A 62 -16.33 -8.77 17.02
C TYR A 62 -16.73 -9.40 18.36
N GLU A 63 -17.31 -10.60 18.33
CA GLU A 63 -17.72 -11.35 19.54
C GLU A 63 -16.54 -11.63 20.49
N VAL A 64 -15.37 -12.01 19.95
CA VAL A 64 -14.17 -12.26 20.75
C VAL A 64 -13.64 -10.94 21.31
N MET A 65 -13.63 -9.88 20.50
CA MET A 65 -13.21 -8.55 20.94
C MET A 65 -14.07 -8.07 22.12
N GLU A 66 -15.39 -8.03 21.95
CA GLU A 66 -16.35 -7.54 22.94
C GLU A 66 -16.23 -8.30 24.27
N ALA A 67 -16.17 -9.64 24.20
CA ALA A 67 -16.04 -10.50 25.36
C ALA A 67 -14.72 -10.28 26.12
N VAL A 68 -13.60 -10.19 25.39
CA VAL A 68 -12.28 -9.95 25.97
C VAL A 68 -12.24 -8.56 26.59
N THR A 69 -12.64 -7.51 25.86
CA THR A 69 -12.59 -6.14 26.38
C THR A 69 -13.51 -5.96 27.57
N GLY A 70 -14.73 -6.52 27.53
CA GLY A 70 -15.65 -6.49 28.67
C GLY A 70 -15.09 -7.19 29.90
N TYR A 71 -14.43 -8.35 29.73
CA TYR A 71 -13.78 -9.02 30.88
C TYR A 71 -12.65 -8.16 31.45
N LEU A 72 -11.78 -7.62 30.59
CA LEU A 72 -10.65 -6.84 31.06
C LEU A 72 -11.08 -5.54 31.72
N THR A 73 -12.12 -4.86 31.21
CA THR A 73 -12.62 -3.65 31.87
C THR A 73 -13.19 -3.97 33.25
N GLU A 74 -13.90 -5.08 33.46
CA GLU A 74 -14.35 -5.49 34.80
C GLU A 74 -13.20 -5.75 35.80
N GLN A 75 -12.02 -6.16 35.32
CA GLN A 75 -10.87 -6.46 36.18
C GLN A 75 -10.00 -5.24 36.54
N VAL A 76 -10.16 -4.12 35.84
CA VAL A 76 -9.38 -2.90 36.10
C VAL A 76 -9.91 -2.23 37.38
N ARG A 77 -9.09 -2.26 38.45
CA ARG A 77 -9.46 -1.79 39.79
C ARG A 77 -9.54 -0.27 39.95
N ASP A 78 -8.97 0.49 39.01
CA ASP A 78 -8.66 1.92 39.18
C ASP A 78 -9.41 2.86 38.22
N TRP A 79 -10.51 2.41 37.59
CA TRP A 79 -11.29 3.23 36.64
C TRP A 79 -11.71 4.62 37.13
N GLY A 80 -11.86 4.80 38.45
CA GLY A 80 -12.54 5.95 39.05
C GLY A 80 -11.73 6.75 40.05
N ARG A 81 -10.38 6.69 40.06
CA ARG A 81 -9.60 7.64 40.88
C ARG A 81 -9.69 9.08 40.36
N ASP A 82 -10.01 9.25 39.08
CA ASP A 82 -10.30 10.55 38.50
C ASP A 82 -11.79 10.85 38.66
N ALA A 83 -12.14 11.62 39.69
CA ALA A 83 -13.52 11.95 40.09
C ALA A 83 -14.38 12.67 39.02
N ASN A 84 -13.84 12.90 37.82
CA ASN A 84 -14.42 13.77 36.80
C ASN A 84 -15.12 13.02 35.65
N HIS A 85 -15.18 11.68 35.68
CA HIS A 85 -15.77 10.87 34.60
C HIS A 85 -16.97 10.06 35.09
N LYS A 86 -18.18 10.40 34.60
CA LYS A 86 -19.45 9.74 34.96
C LYS A 86 -19.55 8.27 34.51
N ASP A 87 -18.78 7.87 33.50
CA ASP A 87 -18.72 6.49 33.01
C ASP A 87 -17.38 6.21 32.30
N PRO A 88 -16.32 5.84 33.04
CA PRO A 88 -15.02 5.56 32.47
C PRO A 88 -14.98 4.23 31.70
N ILE A 89 -15.79 3.24 32.09
CA ILE A 89 -15.82 1.92 31.47
C ILE A 89 -16.47 2.00 30.10
N GLY A 90 -17.67 2.60 30.00
CA GLY A 90 -18.37 2.73 28.73
C GLY A 90 -17.56 3.54 27.71
N LYS A 91 -16.86 4.59 28.16
CA LYS A 91 -15.96 5.37 27.30
C LYS A 91 -14.80 4.55 26.73
N GLU A 92 -14.16 3.70 27.53
CA GLU A 92 -13.07 2.84 27.02
C GLU A 92 -13.61 1.75 26.08
N LEU A 93 -14.73 1.12 26.41
CA LEU A 93 -15.37 0.13 25.53
C LEU A 93 -15.71 0.75 24.17
N LEU A 94 -16.35 1.92 24.16
CA LEU A 94 -16.70 2.65 22.93
C LEU A 94 -15.45 3.07 22.13
N ARG A 95 -14.34 3.38 22.81
CA ARG A 95 -13.07 3.68 22.17
C ARG A 95 -12.47 2.44 21.51
N LEU A 96 -12.46 1.30 22.20
CA LEU A 96 -11.94 0.04 21.68
C LEU A 96 -12.78 -0.49 20.52
N GLU A 97 -14.11 -0.35 20.60
CA GLU A 97 -15.04 -0.66 19.52
C GLU A 97 -14.73 0.18 18.26
N LYS A 98 -14.55 1.49 18.42
CA LYS A 98 -14.14 2.38 17.30
C LYS A 98 -12.80 1.95 16.69
N LEU A 99 -11.80 1.65 17.52
CA LEU A 99 -10.50 1.17 17.05
C LEU A 99 -10.62 -0.17 16.33
N TRP A 100 -11.48 -1.07 16.83
CA TRP A 100 -11.75 -2.35 16.19
C TRP A 100 -12.38 -2.16 14.80
N HIS A 101 -13.39 -1.30 14.66
CA HIS A 101 -13.99 -1.01 13.35
C HIS A 101 -12.98 -0.41 12.36
N GLN A 102 -12.11 0.49 12.81
CA GLN A 102 -11.04 1.03 11.98
C GLN A 102 -10.02 -0.04 11.57
N ALA A 103 -9.62 -0.90 12.51
CA ALA A 103 -8.71 -2.00 12.25
C ALA A 103 -9.32 -3.04 11.30
N GLN A 104 -10.61 -3.35 11.45
CA GLN A 104 -11.35 -4.26 10.58
C GLN A 104 -11.48 -3.68 9.17
N TYR A 105 -11.84 -2.40 9.05
CA TYR A 105 -11.87 -1.71 7.75
C TYR A 105 -10.50 -1.74 7.05
N GLU A 106 -9.41 -1.46 7.77
CA GLU A 106 -8.05 -1.59 7.24
C GLU A 106 -7.75 -3.03 6.79
N ALA A 107 -8.09 -4.03 7.61
CA ALA A 107 -7.88 -5.44 7.29
C ALA A 107 -8.67 -5.88 6.05
N ASP A 108 -9.93 -5.47 5.94
CA ASP A 108 -10.80 -5.76 4.81
C ASP A 108 -10.31 -5.04 3.55
N ARG A 109 -9.77 -3.83 3.67
CA ARG A 109 -9.14 -3.14 2.54
C ARG A 109 -7.87 -3.82 2.07
N VAL A 110 -7.02 -4.28 2.99
CA VAL A 110 -5.83 -5.07 2.63
C VAL A 110 -6.25 -6.39 1.98
N ALA A 111 -7.29 -7.05 2.47
CA ALA A 111 -7.82 -8.28 1.86
C ALA A 111 -8.44 -8.04 0.47
N ALA A 112 -9.18 -6.93 0.32
CA ALA A 112 -9.82 -6.53 -0.94
C ALA A 112 -8.84 -6.03 -1.99
N GLN A 113 -7.69 -5.49 -1.58
CA GLN A 113 -6.58 -5.16 -2.48
C GLN A 113 -5.99 -6.40 -3.17
N GLY A 114 -6.32 -7.61 -2.70
CA GLY A 114 -5.73 -8.84 -3.20
C GLY A 114 -4.25 -8.92 -2.90
N ALA A 115 -3.57 -9.97 -3.40
CA ALA A 115 -2.15 -9.82 -3.62
C ALA A 115 -1.94 -8.61 -4.55
N PRO A 116 -0.89 -7.79 -4.37
CA PRO A 116 -0.57 -6.76 -5.35
C PRO A 116 -0.62 -7.40 -6.74
N PRO A 117 -1.29 -6.77 -7.72
CA PRO A 117 -1.42 -7.36 -9.04
C PRO A 117 -0.02 -7.78 -9.50
N ASP A 118 0.09 -9.01 -10.01
CA ASP A 118 1.33 -9.43 -10.62
C ASP A 118 1.72 -8.35 -11.62
N MET A 119 2.93 -7.81 -11.46
CA MET A 119 3.51 -6.83 -12.37
C MET A 119 3.20 -7.26 -13.80
N SER A 120 2.63 -6.35 -14.60
CA SER A 120 2.28 -6.67 -15.99
C SER A 120 3.50 -7.25 -16.71
N GLU A 121 3.30 -8.23 -17.59
CA GLU A 121 4.39 -8.84 -18.37
C GLU A 121 5.21 -7.76 -19.09
N TYR A 122 4.54 -6.71 -19.54
CA TYR A 122 5.15 -5.52 -20.13
C TYR A 122 6.05 -4.73 -19.17
N THR A 123 5.59 -4.40 -17.95
CA THR A 123 6.42 -3.75 -16.92
C THR A 123 7.62 -4.62 -16.56
N ARG A 124 7.43 -5.94 -16.53
CA ARG A 124 8.51 -6.92 -16.31
C ARG A 124 9.53 -6.90 -17.45
N ASP A 125 9.09 -6.84 -18.70
CA ASP A 125 9.93 -6.75 -19.90
C ASP A 125 10.72 -5.45 -19.98
N LEU A 126 10.11 -4.32 -19.59
CA LEU A 126 10.80 -3.04 -19.47
C LEU A 126 11.94 -3.10 -18.44
N LEU A 127 11.69 -3.73 -17.28
CA LEU A 127 12.73 -3.95 -16.27
C LEU A 127 13.82 -4.92 -16.74
N TYR A 128 13.47 -5.90 -17.58
CA TYR A 128 14.45 -6.77 -18.22
C TYR A 128 15.36 -6.00 -19.18
N GLY A 129 14.79 -5.07 -19.97
CA GLY A 129 15.55 -4.19 -20.84
C GLY A 129 16.55 -3.31 -20.09
N LEU A 130 16.16 -2.81 -18.91
CA LEU A 130 17.02 -1.98 -18.04
C LEU A 130 18.23 -2.72 -17.44
N SER A 131 18.13 -4.03 -17.20
CA SER A 131 19.19 -4.80 -16.56
C SER A 131 19.20 -6.24 -17.06
N PRO A 132 19.78 -6.53 -18.25
CA PRO A 132 19.91 -7.90 -18.75
C PRO A 132 20.79 -8.78 -17.84
N ALA A 133 21.69 -8.16 -17.06
CA ALA A 133 22.56 -8.82 -16.09
C ALA A 133 22.11 -8.62 -14.63
N CYS A 134 22.80 -9.27 -13.70
CA CYS A 134 22.67 -9.03 -12.26
C CYS A 134 23.05 -7.57 -11.95
N SER A 135 22.19 -6.86 -11.20
CA SER A 135 22.40 -5.45 -10.87
C SER A 135 23.53 -5.22 -9.84
N ILE A 136 24.01 -6.28 -9.17
CA ILE A 136 25.13 -6.19 -8.24
C ILE A 136 26.46 -6.14 -9.01
N PRO A 137 27.23 -5.03 -8.94
CA PRO A 137 28.43 -4.86 -9.77
C PRO A 137 29.53 -5.89 -9.51
N THR A 138 29.66 -6.30 -8.24
CA THR A 138 30.66 -7.28 -7.79
C THR A 138 30.29 -8.72 -8.16
N CYS A 139 29.08 -8.96 -8.68
CA CYS A 139 28.64 -10.30 -9.01
C CYS A 139 29.42 -10.90 -10.20
N GLY A 140 29.86 -10.08 -11.16
CA GLY A 140 30.65 -10.50 -12.34
C GLY A 140 30.01 -11.54 -13.26
N LYS A 141 28.83 -12.08 -12.91
CA LYS A 141 28.07 -13.06 -13.68
C LYS A 141 27.11 -12.31 -14.60
N THR A 142 27.59 -12.03 -15.81
CA THR A 142 26.83 -11.50 -16.94
C THR A 142 26.02 -12.55 -17.68
N ARG A 143 26.10 -13.83 -17.27
CA ARG A 143 25.40 -14.91 -17.98
C ARG A 143 23.92 -14.60 -18.05
N GLU A 144 23.43 -14.67 -19.29
CA GLU A 144 22.01 -14.72 -19.62
C GLU A 144 21.31 -15.61 -18.62
N LEU A 145 20.40 -14.94 -17.96
CA LEU A 145 19.68 -15.45 -16.87
C LEU A 145 18.55 -16.28 -17.56
N ASP A 146 18.63 -17.63 -17.52
CA ASP A 146 17.73 -18.66 -18.11
C ASP A 146 16.24 -18.83 -17.61
N ARG A 147 15.74 -18.18 -16.55
CA ARG A 147 14.39 -18.44 -15.95
C ARG A 147 13.78 -17.23 -15.24
N PRO A 148 12.47 -16.97 -15.29
CA PRO A 148 11.84 -15.74 -14.78
C PRO A 148 12.28 -15.41 -13.34
N TYR A 149 12.83 -14.22 -13.16
CA TYR A 149 13.68 -13.84 -12.03
C TYR A 149 12.94 -13.13 -10.92
N ASP A 150 13.48 -13.25 -9.70
CA ASP A 150 13.04 -12.49 -8.54
C ASP A 150 13.46 -11.03 -8.70
N ILE A 151 12.53 -10.23 -9.16
CA ILE A 151 12.61 -8.78 -9.03
C ILE A 151 12.44 -8.47 -7.56
N VAL A 152 13.47 -7.88 -6.96
CA VAL A 152 13.51 -7.60 -5.54
C VAL A 152 13.20 -6.14 -5.30
N ALA A 153 12.14 -5.86 -4.56
CA ALA A 153 11.89 -4.53 -4.01
C ALA A 153 12.89 -4.21 -2.89
N LEU A 154 13.58 -3.10 -3.02
CA LEU A 154 14.34 -2.44 -1.98
C LEU A 154 13.33 -1.83 -1.02
N GLU A 155 13.38 -2.23 0.24
CA GLU A 155 12.69 -1.50 1.29
C GLU A 155 13.39 -0.14 1.40
N ASP A 156 12.66 0.96 1.26
CA ASP A 156 13.23 2.29 1.44
C ASP A 156 13.33 2.55 2.96
N PRO A 157 14.54 2.58 3.56
CA PRO A 157 14.65 2.88 4.98
C PRO A 157 14.21 4.31 5.32
N ASP A 158 14.09 5.21 4.32
CA ASP A 158 13.61 6.57 4.50
C ASP A 158 12.09 6.72 4.31
N GLU A 159 11.33 5.65 4.00
CA GLU A 159 9.85 5.68 4.05
C GLU A 159 9.35 6.11 5.44
N GLU A 160 10.09 5.78 6.51
CA GLU A 160 9.80 6.23 7.87
C GLU A 160 9.94 7.75 8.04
N LYS A 161 10.77 8.44 7.24
CA LYS A 161 10.92 9.89 7.29
C LYS A 161 9.84 10.61 6.50
N PHE A 162 9.43 10.09 5.34
CA PHE A 162 8.31 10.64 4.57
C PHE A 162 6.97 10.50 5.31
N SER A 163 6.85 9.50 6.19
CA SER A 163 5.72 9.31 7.11
C SER A 163 5.53 10.46 8.13
N GLN A 164 6.53 11.35 8.30
CA GLN A 164 6.49 12.44 9.29
C GLN A 164 5.82 13.72 8.79
N PHE A 165 5.50 13.83 7.49
CA PHE A 165 4.77 14.97 6.94
C PHE A 165 3.25 14.82 7.18
N PRO A 166 2.60 15.72 7.94
CA PRO A 166 1.21 15.55 8.36
C PRO A 166 0.15 15.70 7.24
N ALA A 167 0.54 16.09 6.02
CA ALA A 167 -0.41 16.35 4.94
C ALA A 167 -0.76 15.12 4.07
N MET A 168 0.05 14.06 4.10
CA MET A 168 -0.26 12.82 3.38
C MET A 168 0.21 11.64 4.23
N ARG A 169 -0.57 11.27 5.24
CA ARG A 169 -0.40 9.93 5.81
C ARG A 169 -0.62 8.95 4.66
N PRO A 170 0.34 8.06 4.33
CA PRO A 170 0.05 6.95 3.44
C PRO A 170 -1.16 6.27 4.06
N THR A 171 -2.27 6.28 3.34
CA THR A 171 -3.55 5.85 3.90
C THR A 171 -3.52 4.36 4.28
N GLY A 172 -2.43 3.64 3.98
CA GLY A 172 -2.36 2.19 3.95
C GLY A 172 -3.18 1.61 2.78
N LEU A 173 -3.66 2.46 1.86
CA LEU A 173 -4.73 2.14 0.91
C LEU A 173 -4.30 1.97 -0.55
N SER A 174 -3.00 1.97 -0.85
CA SER A 174 -2.55 1.54 -2.17
C SER A 174 -1.76 0.26 -2.02
N PRO A 175 -2.14 -0.85 -2.69
CA PRO A 175 -1.13 -1.85 -3.03
C PRO A 175 -0.16 -1.06 -3.91
N GLN A 176 0.98 -0.66 -3.35
CA GLN A 176 2.01 -0.01 -4.14
C GLN A 176 2.31 -1.00 -5.26
N ALA A 177 1.93 -0.68 -6.50
CA ALA A 177 2.51 -1.36 -7.65
C ALA A 177 4.02 -1.31 -7.38
N PRO A 178 4.72 -2.47 -7.40
CA PRO A 178 6.09 -2.55 -6.91
C PRO A 178 6.89 -1.45 -7.57
N ASN A 179 7.29 -0.46 -6.75
CA ASN A 179 7.90 0.76 -7.24
C ASN A 179 9.13 0.36 -8.06
N PRO A 180 9.15 0.56 -9.39
CA PRO A 180 10.26 0.11 -10.23
C PRO A 180 11.62 0.70 -9.86
N TRP A 181 11.62 1.84 -9.14
CA TRP A 181 12.81 2.50 -8.61
C TRP A 181 13.40 1.77 -7.42
N LEU A 182 12.62 0.91 -6.77
CA LEU A 182 13.07 0.01 -5.73
C LEU A 182 13.45 -1.36 -6.29
N LEU A 183 13.31 -1.60 -7.59
CA LEU A 183 13.53 -2.93 -8.14
C LEU A 183 15.00 -3.14 -8.55
N LEU A 184 15.60 -4.21 -8.01
CA LEU A 184 16.88 -4.76 -8.44
C LEU A 184 16.70 -6.16 -9.01
N ARG A 185 17.43 -6.46 -10.09
CA ARG A 185 17.50 -7.81 -10.63
C ARG A 185 18.70 -8.53 -10.02
N LEU A 186 18.43 -9.51 -9.15
CA LEU A 186 19.49 -10.28 -8.51
C LEU A 186 19.61 -11.67 -9.16
N CYS A 187 20.82 -12.10 -9.46
CA CYS A 187 21.04 -13.52 -9.79
C CYS A 187 20.77 -14.39 -8.55
N ARG A 188 20.55 -15.70 -8.74
CA ARG A 188 20.27 -16.64 -7.64
C ARG A 188 21.32 -16.59 -6.52
N SER A 189 22.58 -16.31 -6.83
CA SER A 189 23.64 -16.18 -5.83
C SER A 189 23.51 -14.89 -5.02
N CYS A 190 23.27 -13.75 -5.67
CA CYS A 190 23.11 -12.46 -4.97
C CYS A 190 21.81 -12.43 -4.16
N ARG A 191 20.73 -13.07 -4.63
CA ARG A 191 19.51 -13.22 -3.83
C ARG A 191 19.79 -13.90 -2.49
N ARG A 192 20.47 -15.06 -2.50
CA ARG A 192 20.80 -15.77 -1.25
C ARG A 192 21.65 -14.91 -0.30
N ARG A 193 22.60 -14.16 -0.85
CA ARG A 193 23.45 -13.24 -0.07
C ARG A 193 22.63 -12.11 0.55
N ARG A 194 21.66 -11.55 -0.20
CA ARG A 194 20.70 -10.57 0.34
C ARG A 194 19.87 -11.17 1.48
N ASP A 195 19.30 -12.34 1.25
CA ASP A 195 18.43 -13.00 2.25
C ASP A 195 19.22 -13.37 3.52
N ALA A 196 20.54 -13.57 3.39
CA ALA A 196 21.46 -13.76 4.51
C ALA A 196 21.93 -12.43 5.16
N GLY A 197 21.47 -11.27 4.69
CA GLY A 197 21.86 -9.96 5.20
C GLY A 197 23.29 -9.52 4.84
N GLU A 198 23.90 -10.14 3.83
CA GLU A 198 25.30 -9.83 3.44
C GLU A 198 25.43 -8.52 2.65
N PHE A 199 24.33 -8.01 2.10
CA PHE A 199 24.34 -6.70 1.43
C PHE A 199 23.83 -5.62 2.38
N THR A 200 24.61 -4.56 2.48
CA THR A 200 24.18 -3.35 3.17
C THR A 200 23.15 -2.60 2.33
N GLY A 201 22.27 -1.83 2.98
CA GLY A 201 21.34 -0.94 2.27
C GLY A 201 22.05 0.07 1.36
N GLN A 202 23.29 0.46 1.70
CA GLN A 202 24.11 1.34 0.85
C GLN A 202 24.56 0.67 -0.45
N GLU A 203 25.04 -0.58 -0.40
CA GLU A 203 25.44 -1.31 -1.60
C GLU A 203 24.26 -1.53 -2.56
N LEU A 204 23.08 -1.80 -2.01
CA LEU A 204 21.87 -1.97 -2.81
C LEU A 204 21.44 -0.65 -3.46
N ARG A 205 21.51 0.48 -2.74
CA ARG A 205 21.26 1.81 -3.31
C ARG A 205 22.27 2.19 -4.39
N GLU A 206 23.54 1.86 -4.19
CA GLU A 206 24.57 2.15 -5.20
C GLU A 206 24.38 1.28 -6.45
N ALA A 207 24.02 0.00 -6.28
CA ALA A 207 23.66 -0.87 -7.39
C ALA A 207 22.47 -0.30 -8.18
N ARG A 208 21.45 0.22 -7.49
CA ARG A 208 20.30 0.87 -8.11
C ARG A 208 20.70 2.14 -8.86
N TYR A 209 21.47 3.01 -8.23
CA TYR A 209 21.93 4.26 -8.84
C TYR A 209 22.74 4.04 -10.12
N ARG A 210 23.47 2.92 -10.21
CA ARG A 210 24.18 2.54 -11.44
C ARG A 210 23.24 2.12 -12.56
N LEU A 211 22.13 1.44 -12.27
CA LEU A 211 21.12 1.10 -13.27
C LEU A 211 20.52 2.37 -13.90
N ASP A 212 20.23 3.37 -13.07
CA ASP A 212 19.65 4.65 -13.53
C ASP A 212 20.58 5.43 -14.47
N ARG A 213 21.87 5.10 -14.47
CA ARG A 213 22.91 5.72 -15.31
C ARG A 213 23.32 4.87 -16.51
N LEU A 214 22.69 3.71 -16.75
CA LEU A 214 22.99 2.91 -17.92
C LEU A 214 22.53 3.64 -19.19
N PRO A 215 23.30 3.57 -20.29
CA PRO A 215 22.86 4.10 -21.58
C PRO A 215 21.48 3.52 -21.97
N GLY A 216 20.54 4.39 -22.33
CA GLY A 216 19.17 3.99 -22.69
C GLY A 216 18.21 3.81 -21.51
N ALA A 217 18.65 3.93 -20.25
CA ALA A 217 17.78 3.81 -19.08
C ALA A 217 16.61 4.81 -19.13
N ALA A 218 16.87 6.04 -19.54
CA ALA A 218 15.85 7.06 -19.72
C ALA A 218 14.74 6.64 -20.70
N ARG A 219 15.05 5.93 -21.79
CA ARG A 219 14.04 5.44 -22.76
C ARG A 219 13.11 4.41 -22.14
N HIS A 220 13.66 3.52 -21.32
CA HIS A 220 12.86 2.51 -20.62
C HIS A 220 11.98 3.12 -19.52
N TYR A 221 12.46 4.13 -18.78
CA TYR A 221 11.62 4.86 -17.83
C TYR A 221 10.50 5.62 -18.50
N ALA A 222 10.79 6.17 -19.68
CA ALA A 222 9.81 6.93 -20.43
C ALA A 222 8.71 6.04 -21.01
N ALA A 223 9.06 4.86 -21.54
CA ALA A 223 8.09 3.83 -21.94
C ALA A 223 7.25 3.32 -20.75
N TYR A 224 7.84 3.22 -19.56
CA TYR A 224 7.10 2.89 -18.35
C TYR A 224 6.09 3.98 -17.96
N LEU A 225 6.48 5.26 -18.03
CA LEU A 225 5.56 6.37 -17.78
C LEU A 225 4.41 6.42 -18.79
N ASP A 226 4.72 6.24 -20.08
CA ASP A 226 3.71 6.10 -21.14
C ASP A 226 2.66 5.04 -20.74
N HIS A 227 3.12 3.88 -20.27
CA HIS A 227 2.24 2.79 -19.89
C HIS A 227 1.35 3.10 -18.68
N ILE A 228 1.90 3.69 -17.62
CA ILE A 228 1.07 4.07 -16.46
C ILE A 228 0.05 5.13 -16.85
N LEU A 229 0.45 6.14 -17.63
CA LEU A 229 -0.42 7.24 -18.03
C LEU A 229 -1.58 6.77 -18.92
N LEU A 230 -1.41 5.66 -19.64
CA LEU A 230 -2.47 5.00 -20.41
C LEU A 230 -3.47 4.21 -19.54
N GLY A 231 -3.34 4.26 -18.21
CA GLY A 231 -4.23 3.54 -17.29
C GLY A 231 -4.01 2.02 -17.31
N ALA A 232 -2.88 1.55 -17.85
CA ALA A 232 -2.53 0.13 -17.84
C ALA A 232 -2.18 -0.35 -16.43
N GLU A 233 -1.86 0.57 -15.51
CA GLU A 233 -1.71 0.31 -14.09
C GLU A 233 -2.86 0.98 -13.31
N PRO A 234 -3.48 0.31 -12.33
CA PRO A 234 -4.68 0.78 -11.64
C PRO A 234 -4.45 1.98 -10.71
N ALA A 235 -3.19 2.31 -10.42
CA ALA A 235 -2.81 3.46 -9.60
C ALA A 235 -1.44 4.00 -10.02
N LEU A 236 -1.34 5.32 -10.20
CA LEU A 236 -0.10 6.03 -10.46
C LEU A 236 0.54 6.50 -9.14
N ASP A 237 1.72 5.99 -8.82
CA ASP A 237 2.56 6.58 -7.77
C ASP A 237 3.26 7.84 -8.32
N MET A 238 2.92 9.00 -7.75
CA MET A 238 3.46 10.29 -8.19
C MET A 238 4.95 10.47 -7.87
N ASN A 239 5.48 9.79 -6.85
CA ASN A 239 6.91 9.84 -6.53
C ASN A 239 7.71 9.05 -7.57
N VAL A 240 7.15 7.92 -8.00
CA VAL A 240 7.64 7.12 -9.12
C VAL A 240 7.66 7.96 -10.40
N ALA A 241 6.55 8.62 -10.73
CA ALA A 241 6.50 9.49 -11.90
C ALA A 241 7.51 10.65 -11.84
N GLY A 242 7.62 11.31 -10.69
CA GLY A 242 8.59 12.40 -10.51
C GLY A 242 10.04 11.93 -10.69
N SER A 243 10.38 10.76 -10.17
CA SER A 243 11.73 10.19 -10.29
C SER A 243 12.07 9.77 -11.72
N ALA A 244 11.11 9.16 -12.42
CA ALA A 244 11.23 8.85 -13.85
C ALA A 244 11.51 10.10 -14.69
N LEU A 245 10.70 11.14 -14.49
CA LEU A 245 10.83 12.42 -15.18
C LEU A 245 12.19 13.07 -14.91
N ALA A 246 12.66 13.04 -13.66
CA ALA A 246 13.97 13.58 -13.31
C ALA A 246 15.11 12.87 -14.08
N ILE A 247 15.06 11.54 -14.22
CA ILE A 247 16.07 10.79 -15.00
C ILE A 247 15.98 11.18 -16.48
N ILE A 248 14.77 11.22 -17.05
CA ILE A 248 14.54 11.58 -18.46
C ILE A 248 15.03 13.01 -18.75
N MET A 249 14.79 13.95 -17.85
CA MET A 249 15.20 15.35 -18.02
C MET A 249 16.72 15.57 -17.93
N ASN A 250 17.42 14.71 -17.18
CA ASN A 250 18.88 14.81 -16.98
C ASN A 250 19.68 13.96 -17.96
N ASP A 251 19.05 13.09 -18.75
CA ASP A 251 19.71 12.27 -19.76
C ASP A 251 20.07 13.13 -21.00
N PRO A 252 21.35 13.22 -21.38
CA PRO A 252 21.79 14.10 -22.48
C PRO A 252 21.30 13.64 -23.86
N GLU A 253 21.04 12.35 -24.07
CA GLU A 253 20.50 11.83 -25.33
C GLU A 253 19.01 12.18 -25.49
N MET A 254 18.27 12.20 -24.38
CA MET A 254 16.85 12.57 -24.34
C MET A 254 16.64 14.09 -24.21
N ALA A 255 17.63 14.81 -23.69
CA ALA A 255 17.62 16.26 -23.54
C ALA A 255 17.71 17.01 -24.88
N ALA A 256 18.16 16.38 -25.97
CA ALA A 256 18.40 17.04 -27.25
C ALA A 256 17.15 17.29 -28.11
N SER A 257 15.96 16.81 -27.74
CA SER A 257 14.70 17.09 -28.46
C SER A 257 13.50 17.05 -27.52
N PRO A 258 12.36 17.69 -27.83
CA PRO A 258 11.14 17.50 -27.04
C PRO A 258 10.81 16.01 -27.09
N TYR A 259 10.83 15.38 -25.92
CA TYR A 259 10.43 13.99 -25.79
C TYR A 259 8.90 13.93 -25.94
N VAL A 260 8.44 13.35 -27.04
CA VAL A 260 7.02 13.19 -27.35
C VAL A 260 6.61 11.80 -26.87
N LEU A 261 5.85 11.76 -25.78
CA LEU A 261 5.12 10.56 -25.33
C LEU A 261 4.10 10.17 -26.40
N GLY A 262 3.91 8.87 -26.62
CA GLY A 262 3.26 8.34 -27.84
C GLY A 262 1.77 8.69 -28.02
N HIS A 263 1.09 9.19 -26.98
CA HIS A 263 -0.37 9.26 -26.93
C HIS A 263 -0.96 10.65 -26.65
N GLY A 264 -0.15 11.69 -26.83
CA GLY A 264 -0.56 13.08 -26.71
C GLY A 264 0.69 13.93 -26.54
N LEU A 265 0.72 15.11 -27.15
CA LEU A 265 1.86 16.02 -27.03
C LEU A 265 1.90 16.59 -25.60
N ILE A 266 2.42 15.81 -24.65
CA ILE A 266 2.90 16.36 -23.38
C ILE A 266 4.14 17.17 -23.72
N LYS A 267 4.01 18.50 -23.69
CA LYS A 267 5.12 19.41 -23.85
C LYS A 267 5.72 19.65 -22.47
N VAL A 268 6.92 19.12 -22.26
CA VAL A 268 7.73 19.46 -21.10
C VAL A 268 8.38 20.81 -21.37
N ASP A 269 7.93 21.88 -20.70
CA ASP A 269 8.57 23.19 -20.74
C ASP A 269 9.75 23.20 -19.76
N ARG A 270 10.94 23.03 -20.35
CA ARG A 270 12.21 22.85 -19.65
C ARG A 270 12.77 24.15 -19.08
N ALA A 271 12.35 25.32 -19.56
CA ALA A 271 12.82 26.61 -19.02
C ALA A 271 12.15 26.94 -17.69
N ASN A 272 10.92 26.46 -17.49
CA ASN A 272 10.09 26.78 -16.33
C ASN A 272 9.81 25.57 -15.42
N GLY A 273 10.24 24.37 -15.81
CA GLY A 273 10.00 23.14 -15.04
C GLY A 273 8.53 22.75 -14.99
N SER A 274 7.77 23.01 -16.06
CA SER A 274 6.33 22.72 -16.11
C SER A 274 6.00 21.66 -17.16
N LEU A 275 4.89 20.94 -16.90
CA LEU A 275 4.26 20.01 -17.82
C LEU A 275 3.04 20.71 -18.41
N ASP A 276 3.06 20.96 -19.72
CA ASP A 276 1.87 21.42 -20.43
C ASP A 276 1.27 20.24 -21.19
N TRP A 277 0.06 19.89 -20.81
CA TRP A 277 -0.82 19.06 -21.63
C TRP A 277 -1.33 20.02 -22.69
N GLY A 278 -0.72 20.00 -23.89
CA GLY A 278 -1.09 20.95 -24.93
C GLY A 278 -2.62 21.06 -25.04
N ARG A 279 -3.15 22.28 -25.23
CA ARG A 279 -4.59 22.50 -25.41
C ARG A 279 -5.08 21.72 -26.62
N HIS A 280 -5.46 20.46 -26.41
CA HIS A 280 -6.32 19.75 -27.32
C HIS A 280 -7.71 20.33 -27.09
N PRO A 281 -8.43 20.82 -28.12
CA PRO A 281 -9.87 20.76 -28.03
C PRO A 281 -10.17 19.28 -27.75
N CYS A 282 -10.85 18.99 -26.64
CA CYS A 282 -11.51 17.71 -26.51
C CYS A 282 -12.56 17.71 -27.61
N GLU A 283 -12.21 17.24 -28.81
CA GLU A 283 -13.18 16.64 -29.71
C GLU A 283 -13.55 15.30 -29.08
N ASP A 284 -14.20 15.36 -27.92
CA ASP A 284 -15.07 14.30 -27.44
C ASP A 284 -16.28 14.28 -28.38
N GLU A 285 -16.07 13.89 -29.63
CA GLU A 285 -17.00 12.95 -30.24
C GLU A 285 -16.76 11.60 -29.55
N HIS A 286 -17.15 11.52 -28.28
CA HIS A 286 -17.66 10.26 -27.79
C HIS A 286 -18.71 9.84 -28.83
N PRO A 287 -18.64 8.63 -29.43
CA PRO A 287 -19.81 8.11 -30.10
C PRO A 287 -20.91 8.21 -29.07
N GLN A 288 -21.90 9.08 -29.32
CA GLN A 288 -23.06 9.16 -28.46
C GLN A 288 -23.53 7.73 -28.35
N ALA A 289 -23.50 7.17 -27.13
CA ALA A 289 -24.10 5.87 -26.88
C ALA A 289 -25.47 5.95 -27.53
N GLU A 290 -25.70 5.10 -28.55
CA GLU A 290 -26.98 5.03 -29.23
C GLU A 290 -28.02 5.04 -28.12
N GLN A 291 -28.80 6.13 -28.05
CA GLN A 291 -29.86 6.19 -27.08
C GLN A 291 -30.71 4.95 -27.36
N PRO A 292 -30.94 4.07 -26.36
CA PRO A 292 -31.89 2.99 -26.55
C PRO A 292 -33.18 3.65 -27.05
N PRO A 293 -33.82 3.10 -28.10
CA PRO A 293 -34.93 3.75 -28.78
C PRO A 293 -35.92 4.25 -27.74
N GLY A 294 -35.99 5.56 -27.58
CA GLY A 294 -36.78 6.20 -26.54
C GLY A 294 -38.22 5.76 -26.71
N ASP A 295 -38.83 5.32 -25.61
CA ASP A 295 -40.25 5.00 -25.57
C ASP A 295 -41.03 6.13 -26.22
N ALA A 296 -41.81 5.78 -27.24
CA ALA A 296 -42.64 6.73 -27.97
C ALA A 296 -43.49 7.54 -26.96
N PRO A 297 -43.55 8.88 -27.09
CA PRO A 297 -44.32 9.69 -26.18
C PRO A 297 -45.78 9.22 -26.17
N PRO A 298 -46.44 9.16 -24.99
CA PRO A 298 -47.81 8.70 -24.90
C PRO A 298 -48.72 9.58 -25.76
N ALA A 299 -49.58 8.93 -26.53
CA ALA A 299 -50.53 9.60 -27.41
C ALA A 299 -51.34 10.65 -26.64
N PRO A 300 -51.54 11.86 -27.19
CA PRO A 300 -52.29 12.90 -26.51
C PRO A 300 -53.74 12.42 -26.23
N PRO A 301 -54.32 12.78 -25.08
CA PRO A 301 -55.67 12.36 -24.73
C PRO A 301 -56.66 12.86 -25.79
N ARG A 302 -57.46 11.94 -26.33
CA ARG A 302 -58.57 12.26 -27.24
C ARG A 302 -59.51 13.24 -26.53
N ARG A 303 -59.60 14.47 -27.05
CA ARG A 303 -60.63 15.44 -26.64
C ARG A 303 -62.00 14.84 -26.95
N GLU A 304 -62.72 14.42 -25.91
CA GLU A 304 -64.15 14.15 -26.00
C GLU A 304 -64.86 15.44 -26.40
N ARG A 305 -65.42 15.46 -27.62
CA ARG A 305 -66.38 16.47 -28.04
C ARG A 305 -67.64 16.27 -27.21
N ARG A 306 -67.85 17.12 -26.21
CA ARG A 306 -69.18 17.31 -25.61
C ARG A 306 -70.07 18.00 -26.64
N GLY A 307 -71.03 17.25 -27.16
CA GLY A 307 -72.28 17.72 -27.75
C GLY A 307 -73.42 17.24 -26.88
#